data_AF-A0A4U2GDM7-F1
#
_entry.id   AF-A0A4U2GDM7-F1
#
_cell.length_a   1.000
_cell.length_b   1.000
_cell.length_c   1.000
_cell.angle_alpha   90.00
_cell.angle_beta   90.00
_cell.angle_gamma   90.00
#
_symmetry.space_group_name_H-M   'P 1'
#
loop_
_entity.id
_entity.type
_entity.pdbx_description
1 polymer ?
#
loop_
_entity_poly.entity_id
_entity_poly.type
_entity_poly.pdbx_seq_one_letter_code
_entity_poly.pdbx_strand_id
1 'polypeptide(L)'
;MENLKVSETKSFVPAKDFDLSKRFYQSIGFEVKSEFHDIAYLRHGSCAFLLQNFYEPAHCHNYMMHLLVEDVKSWYQHIQNSNVVSDFEVTVSD
;
A
#
# COMPACT_ATOMS: atom_id res chain seq x y z
N MET A 1 -34.80 16.06 -1.27
CA MET A 1 -34.18 14.85 -0.70
C MET A 1 -32.71 15.14 -0.54
N GLU A 2 -32.13 14.73 0.58
CA GLU A 2 -30.68 14.85 0.79
C GLU A 2 -29.94 13.77 0.00
N ASN A 3 -28.80 14.14 -0.58
CA ASN A 3 -27.95 13.25 -1.38
C ASN A 3 -26.74 12.82 -0.55
N LEU A 4 -26.78 11.58 -0.03
CA LEU A 4 -25.75 11.00 0.84
C LEU A 4 -24.73 10.15 0.06
N LYS A 5 -24.46 10.47 -1.22
CA LYS A 5 -23.57 9.67 -2.06
C LYS A 5 -22.11 9.79 -1.59
N VAL A 6 -21.55 8.67 -1.16
CA VAL A 6 -20.11 8.54 -0.85
C VAL A 6 -19.36 8.13 -2.12
N SER A 7 -18.24 8.79 -2.40
CA SER A 7 -17.39 8.45 -3.56
C SER A 7 -16.32 7.42 -3.22
N GLU A 8 -15.76 7.47 -2.00
CA GLU A 8 -14.65 6.61 -1.58
C GLU A 8 -14.43 6.67 -0.06
N THR A 9 -13.84 5.63 0.51
CA THR A 9 -13.26 5.64 1.85
C THR A 9 -11.84 5.07 1.79
N LYS A 10 -10.92 5.56 2.61
CA LYS A 10 -9.53 5.09 2.65
C LYS A 10 -9.07 4.92 4.08
N SER A 11 -8.35 3.84 4.33
CA SER A 11 -7.63 3.64 5.58
C SER A 11 -6.27 4.32 5.52
N PHE A 12 -5.80 4.77 6.69
CA PHE A 12 -4.40 5.10 6.88
C PHE A 12 -3.59 3.82 7.11
N VAL A 13 -2.45 3.73 6.44
CA VAL A 13 -1.44 2.68 6.60
C VAL A 13 -0.27 3.32 7.34
N PRO A 14 0.11 2.81 8.53
CA PRO A 14 1.24 3.37 9.25
C PRO A 14 2.55 2.89 8.64
N ALA A 15 3.58 3.75 8.63
CA ALA A 15 4.90 3.45 8.10
C ALA A 15 5.97 3.66 9.18
N LYS A 16 6.85 2.67 9.35
CA LYS A 16 8.06 2.81 10.17
C LYS A 16 9.09 3.73 9.51
N ASP A 17 9.26 3.54 8.20
CA ASP A 17 10.06 4.39 7.33
C ASP A 17 9.18 4.77 6.14
N PHE A 18 8.82 6.04 6.05
CA PHE A 18 7.85 6.54 5.09
C PHE A 18 8.35 6.44 3.65
N ASP A 19 9.59 6.85 3.38
CA ASP A 19 10.15 6.84 2.03
C ASP A 19 10.43 5.42 1.55
N LEU A 20 10.92 4.54 2.44
CA LEU A 20 11.10 3.12 2.14
C LEU A 20 9.75 2.46 1.84
N SER A 21 8.73 2.73 2.66
CA SER A 21 7.39 2.18 2.47
C SER A 21 6.74 2.67 1.17
N LYS A 22 6.87 3.97 0.84
CA LYS A 22 6.42 4.52 -0.46
C LYS A 22 7.06 3.77 -1.62
N ARG A 23 8.39 3.63 -1.60
CA ARG A 23 9.13 2.91 -2.63
C ARG A 23 8.68 1.46 -2.77
N PHE A 24 8.46 0.75 -1.66
CA PHE A 24 7.98 -0.63 -1.68
C PHE A 24 6.66 -0.76 -2.46
N TYR A 25 5.68 0.08 -2.11
CA TYR A 25 4.37 0.06 -2.79
C TYR A 25 4.48 0.46 -4.26
N GLN A 26 5.37 1.39 -4.60
CA GLN A 26 5.65 1.74 -6.00
C GLN A 26 6.26 0.58 -6.78
N SER A 27 7.22 -0.14 -6.19
CA SER A 27 7.86 -1.29 -6.83
C SER A 27 6.87 -2.41 -7.14
N ILE A 28 5.86 -2.64 -6.29
CA ILE A 28 4.81 -3.63 -6.57
C ILE A 28 3.70 -3.10 -7.49
N GLY A 29 3.79 -1.85 -7.96
CA GLY A 29 2.92 -1.28 -9.01
C GLY A 29 1.94 -0.20 -8.56
N PHE A 30 1.91 0.21 -7.29
CA PHE A 30 1.07 1.35 -6.87
C PHE A 30 1.66 2.68 -7.36
N GLU A 31 0.79 3.62 -7.68
CA GLU A 31 1.19 4.98 -8.03
C GLU A 31 0.96 5.94 -6.86
N VAL A 32 1.93 6.81 -6.58
CA VAL A 32 1.73 7.96 -5.70
C VAL A 32 0.94 9.02 -6.48
N LYS A 33 -0.33 9.21 -6.14
CA LYS A 33 -1.22 10.17 -6.81
C LYS A 33 -1.07 11.58 -6.26
N SER A 34 -0.76 11.70 -4.98
CA SER A 34 -0.41 12.98 -4.34
C SER A 34 0.33 12.71 -3.04
N GLU A 35 1.11 13.68 -2.60
CA GLU A 35 1.79 13.67 -1.30
C GLU A 35 1.58 15.04 -0.65
N PHE A 36 1.23 15.05 0.63
CA PHE A 36 1.00 16.26 1.39
C PHE A 36 1.38 16.04 2.85
N HIS A 37 2.38 16.79 3.32
CA HIS A 37 3.00 16.60 4.64
C HIS A 37 3.39 15.13 4.84
N ASP A 38 2.94 14.53 5.93
CA ASP A 38 3.25 13.17 6.36
C ASP A 38 2.31 12.12 5.77
N ILE A 39 1.63 12.42 4.65
CA ILE A 39 0.66 11.54 4.02
C ILE A 39 0.91 11.43 2.51
N ALA A 40 0.99 10.20 2.02
CA ALA A 40 0.98 9.90 0.59
C ALA A 40 -0.29 9.13 0.21
N TYR A 41 -0.94 9.57 -0.86
CA TYR A 41 -2.05 8.85 -1.48
C TYR A 41 -1.50 7.89 -2.52
N LEU A 42 -1.61 6.58 -2.24
CA LEU A 42 -1.24 5.52 -3.18
C LEU A 42 -2.47 4.84 -3.79
N ARG A 43 -2.36 4.47 -5.06
CA ARG A 43 -3.45 3.85 -5.81
C ARG A 43 -2.94 2.82 -6.82
N HIS A 44 -3.64 1.69 -6.92
CA HIS A 44 -3.52 0.73 -8.01
C HIS A 44 -4.91 0.44 -8.59
N GLY A 45 -5.16 0.82 -9.84
CA GLY A 45 -6.49 0.66 -10.46
C GLY A 45 -7.57 1.45 -9.71
N SER A 46 -8.56 0.78 -9.12
CA SER A 46 -9.59 1.40 -8.26
C SER A 46 -9.30 1.28 -6.76
N CYS A 47 -8.25 0.56 -6.37
CA CYS A 47 -7.88 0.35 -4.97
C CYS A 47 -6.90 1.42 -4.49
N ALA A 48 -7.10 1.91 -3.26
CA ALA A 48 -6.39 3.06 -2.74
C ALA A 48 -6.25 3.02 -1.21
N PHE A 49 -5.18 3.64 -0.71
CA PHE A 49 -4.98 3.91 0.71
C PHE A 49 -4.14 5.17 0.92
N LEU A 50 -4.06 5.62 2.18
CA LEU A 50 -3.22 6.74 2.59
C LEU A 50 -2.05 6.21 3.41
N LEU A 51 -0.84 6.23 2.87
CA LEU A 51 0.35 5.93 3.65
C LEU A 51 0.67 7.11 4.55
N GLN A 52 0.95 6.85 5.82
CA GLN A 52 1.22 7.88 6.81
C GLN A 52 2.61 7.70 7.40
N ASN A 53 3.38 8.79 7.50
CA ASN A 53 4.63 8.87 8.25
C ASN A 53 4.33 8.89 9.76
N PHE A 54 3.82 7.77 10.25
CA PHE A 54 3.42 7.57 11.63
C PHE A 54 3.78 6.15 12.06
N TYR A 55 4.68 6.05 13.02
CA TYR A 55 5.13 4.78 13.59
C TYR A 55 4.78 4.71 15.07
N GLU A 56 3.75 3.93 15.37
CA GLU A 56 3.48 3.47 16.73
C GLU A 56 3.65 1.94 16.74
N PRO A 57 4.68 1.38 17.40
CA PRO A 57 5.04 -0.03 17.28
C PRO A 57 3.88 -0.99 17.50
N ALA A 58 3.06 -0.77 18.53
CA ALA A 58 1.92 -1.63 18.82
C ALA A 58 0.86 -1.59 17.71
N HIS A 59 0.67 -0.43 17.08
CA HIS A 59 -0.26 -0.29 15.97
C HIS A 59 0.30 -0.92 14.69
N CYS A 60 1.54 -0.60 14.32
CA CYS A 60 2.19 -1.11 13.11
C CYS A 60 2.32 -2.64 13.12
N HIS A 61 2.68 -3.24 14.25
CA HIS A 61 2.83 -4.69 14.36
C HIS A 61 1.49 -5.45 14.28
N ASN A 62 0.36 -4.78 14.51
CA ASN A 62 -0.98 -5.37 14.41
C ASN A 62 -1.75 -4.90 13.17
N TYR A 63 -1.13 -4.06 12.34
CA TYR A 63 -1.76 -3.57 11.12
C TYR A 63 -1.74 -4.66 10.05
N MET A 64 -2.90 -4.93 9.44
CA MET A 64 -3.03 -5.87 8.35
C MET A 64 -3.77 -5.21 7.18
N MET A 65 -3.27 -5.43 5.96
CA MET A 65 -3.95 -5.09 4.72
C MET A 65 -4.13 -6.35 3.90
N HIS A 66 -5.32 -6.51 3.31
CA HIS A 66 -5.61 -7.58 2.37
C HIS A 66 -5.88 -6.98 0.99
N LEU A 67 -5.00 -7.28 0.03
CA LEU A 67 -5.20 -6.91 -1.38
C LEU A 67 -5.83 -8.09 -2.11
N LEU A 68 -7.13 -7.99 -2.40
CA LEU A 68 -7.81 -8.98 -3.24
C LEU A 68 -7.50 -8.71 -4.72
N VAL A 69 -7.11 -9.76 -5.43
CA VAL A 69 -6.74 -9.70 -6.84
C VAL A 69 -7.48 -10.77 -7.64
N GLU A 70 -7.75 -10.50 -8.92
CA GLU A 70 -8.48 -11.43 -9.78
C GLU A 70 -7.65 -12.66 -10.15
N ASP A 71 -6.35 -12.49 -10.39
CA ASP A 71 -5.41 -13.57 -10.69
C ASP A 71 -4.18 -13.47 -9.79
N VAL A 72 -4.18 -14.29 -8.74
CA VAL A 72 -3.08 -14.36 -7.77
C VAL A 72 -1.79 -14.90 -8.40
N LYS A 73 -1.84 -15.72 -9.45
CA LYS A 73 -0.64 -16.27 -10.09
C LYS A 73 0.09 -15.19 -10.88
N SER A 74 -0.66 -14.39 -11.64
CA SER A 74 -0.10 -13.25 -12.36
C SER A 74 0.49 -12.20 -11.39
N TRP A 75 -0.20 -11.92 -10.28
CA TRP A 75 0.34 -11.04 -9.24
C TRP A 75 1.59 -11.61 -8.58
N TYR A 76 1.61 -12.90 -8.25
CA TYR A 76 2.79 -13.55 -7.69
C TYR A 76 3.99 -13.41 -8.63
N GLN A 77 3.82 -13.71 -9.93
CA GLN A 77 4.90 -13.55 -10.91
C GLN A 77 5.35 -12.10 -11.06
N HIS A 78 4.43 -11.14 -11.02
CA HIS A 78 4.75 -9.72 -11.02
C HIS A 78 5.61 -9.32 -9.81
N ILE A 79 5.24 -9.78 -8.61
CA ILE A 79 6.01 -9.54 -7.39
C ILE A 79 7.41 -10.17 -7.50
N GLN A 80 7.53 -11.41 -7.99
CA GLN A 80 8.81 -12.07 -8.21
C GLN A 80 9.72 -11.27 -9.16
N ASN A 81 9.14 -10.57 -10.15
CA ASN A 81 9.86 -9.76 -11.12
C ASN A 81 10.12 -8.30 -10.65
N SER A 82 9.57 -7.87 -9.52
CA SER A 82 9.60 -6.48 -9.05
C SER A 82 10.83 -6.11 -8.21
N ASN A 83 11.77 -7.04 -8.02
CA ASN A 83 12.95 -6.93 -7.15
C ASN A 83 12.65 -6.64 -5.67
N VAL A 84 11.38 -6.69 -5.23
CA VAL A 84 11.07 -6.27 -3.85
C VAL A 84 11.68 -7.18 -2.79
N VAL A 85 11.88 -8.46 -3.10
CA VAL A 85 12.56 -9.41 -2.20
C VAL A 85 14.00 -8.99 -1.92
N SER A 86 14.74 -8.54 -2.95
CA SER A 86 16.12 -8.07 -2.77
C SER A 86 16.19 -6.68 -2.15
N ASP A 87 15.23 -5.81 -2.46
CA ASP A 87 15.32 -4.39 -2.16
C ASP A 87 14.75 -4.01 -0.78
N PHE A 88 13.92 -4.86 -0.17
CA PHE A 88 13.15 -4.53 1.04
C PHE A 88 13.13 -5.61 2.12
N GLU A 89 13.98 -6.64 2.03
CA GLU A 89 14.07 -7.73 3.04
C GLU A 89 12.72 -8.44 3.31
N VAL A 90 11.87 -8.54 2.29
CA VAL A 90 10.56 -9.21 2.40
C VAL A 90 10.62 -10.67 1.94
N THR A 91 9.72 -11.49 2.43
CA THR A 91 9.53 -12.87 1.97
C THR A 91 8.27 -12.97 1.11
N VAL A 92 8.34 -13.81 0.09
CA VAL A 92 7.18 -14.22 -0.71
C VAL A 92 6.99 -15.71 -0.48
N SER A 93 5.83 -16.09 0.04
CA SER A 93 5.46 -17.49 0.25
C SER A 93 4.74 -18.06 -0.98
N ASP A 94 4.91 -19.35 -1.22
CA ASP A 94 4.20 -20.11 -2.25
C ASP A 94 2.71 -20.32 -1.94
#